data_AF-A0A1I0EP69-F1
#
_entry.id   AF-A0A1I0EP69-F1
#
_cell.length_a   1.000
_cell.length_b   1.000
_cell.length_c   1.000
_cell.angle_alpha   90.00
_cell.angle_beta   90.00
_cell.angle_gamma   90.00
#
_symmetry.space_group_name_H-M   'P 1'
#
loop_
_entity.id
_entity.type
_entity.pdbx_description
1 polymer ?
#
loop_
_entity_poly.entity_id
_entity_poly.type
_entity_poly.pdbx_seq_one_letter_code
_entity_poly.pdbx_strand_id
1 'polypeptide(L)'
;MKTLPAFSWILLLGGAASLGACAAEQPLPQCTVGRGEHAVRYTLVGGTGACAAKRAEKLGAQIFRTPGSGEPPSLVFKPGPLAANEGKDPAHPVTATGFFTREYPSDEEICEVPTLSEARQLVARANGAPVDVRYQWSNIRVQGSSAIPGTQWTADLTYSEDDCTATYQAVGLFPALKCERTEVRNGQNVVVRDPAICALPRPSLSIDPAFPTLCDETTNLCVLDGQPPSLKP
;
A
#
# COMPACT_ATOMS: atom_id res chain seq x y z
N MET A 1 30.01 64.96 44.91
CA MET A 1 30.86 64.47 46.03
C MET A 1 30.22 63.17 46.52
N LYS A 2 30.73 61.95 46.39
CA LYS A 2 32.09 61.33 46.34
C LYS A 2 31.99 60.04 45.48
N THR A 3 32.74 59.87 44.38
CA THR A 3 33.88 58.92 44.14
C THR A 3 33.61 57.43 44.49
N LEU A 4 33.38 56.51 43.51
CA LEU A 4 34.33 55.56 42.81
C LEU A 4 34.88 54.40 43.69
N PRO A 5 35.43 53.27 43.19
CA PRO A 5 35.16 52.38 42.03
C PRO A 5 35.27 50.84 42.37
N ALA A 6 34.97 49.90 41.45
CA ALA A 6 35.54 48.53 41.33
C ALA A 6 34.82 47.78 40.18
N PHE A 7 35.37 47.48 39.00
CA PHE A 7 36.50 46.62 38.58
C PHE A 7 36.30 45.10 38.76
N SER A 8 36.16 44.39 37.62
CA SER A 8 36.23 42.93 37.38
C SER A 8 35.15 42.08 38.07
N TRP A 9 34.57 41.03 37.48
CA TRP A 9 35.21 39.92 36.78
C TRP A 9 34.30 39.34 35.68
N ILE A 10 34.90 39.11 34.52
CA ILE A 10 34.41 38.17 33.50
C ILE A 10 34.60 36.75 34.06
N LEU A 11 33.51 35.99 34.19
CA LEU A 11 33.56 34.54 34.36
C LEU A 11 32.74 33.91 33.24
N LEU A 12 33.47 33.47 32.21
CA LEU A 12 33.05 32.51 31.21
C LEU A 12 32.56 31.24 31.93
N LEU A 13 31.25 31.04 32.02
CA LEU A 13 30.68 29.72 32.20
C LEU A 13 30.30 29.17 30.82
N GLY A 14 31.29 28.53 30.20
CA GLY A 14 31.06 27.52 29.18
C GLY A 14 30.29 26.37 29.83
N GLY A 15 28.97 26.44 29.78
CA GLY A 15 28.11 25.30 30.03
C GLY A 15 28.16 24.40 28.81
N ALA A 16 28.94 23.32 28.87
CA ALA A 16 28.84 22.21 27.94
C ALA A 16 27.42 21.64 28.04
N ALA A 17 26.52 22.10 27.17
CA ALA A 17 25.26 21.42 26.93
C ALA A 17 25.60 20.12 26.22
N SER A 18 25.75 19.04 27.00
CA SER A 18 25.81 17.69 26.50
C SER A 18 24.61 17.45 25.59
N LEU A 19 24.88 17.29 24.30
CA LEU A 19 23.94 16.89 23.25
C LEU A 19 23.44 15.46 23.54
N GLY A 20 22.57 15.32 24.52
CA GLY A 20 21.81 14.09 24.78
C GLY A 20 20.57 14.04 23.88
N ALA A 21 20.76 14.06 22.58
CA ALA A 21 19.68 13.96 21.59
C ALA A 21 20.08 13.00 20.47
N CYS A 22 20.46 11.77 20.81
CA CYS A 22 20.78 10.72 19.83
C CYS A 22 20.28 9.34 20.31
N ALA A 23 19.01 9.25 20.70
CA ALA A 23 18.26 7.98 20.83
C ALA A 23 16.75 8.26 20.86
N ALA A 24 16.28 9.25 20.10
CA ALA A 24 14.85 9.48 19.93
C ALA A 24 14.31 8.40 18.97
N GLU A 25 14.04 7.23 19.51
CA GLU A 25 13.30 6.19 18.82
C GLU A 25 11.93 6.77 18.49
N GLN A 26 11.64 6.95 17.19
CA GLN A 26 10.38 7.52 16.77
C GLN A 26 9.27 6.56 17.21
N PRO A 27 8.23 7.04 17.92
CA PRO A 27 7.15 6.17 18.36
C PRO A 27 6.51 5.51 17.14
N LEU A 28 6.18 4.22 17.28
CA LEU A 28 5.52 3.49 16.21
C LEU A 28 4.23 4.22 15.81
N PRO A 29 4.01 4.45 14.51
CA PRO A 29 2.76 5.05 14.05
C PRO A 29 1.61 4.09 14.34
N GLN A 30 0.39 4.63 14.44
CA GLN A 30 -0.81 3.80 14.41
C GLN A 30 -0.86 2.98 13.11
N CYS A 31 -1.49 1.82 13.17
CA CYS A 31 -1.69 0.98 12.02
C CYS A 31 -2.39 1.74 10.88
N THR A 32 -1.78 1.67 9.71
CA THR A 32 -2.18 2.45 8.54
C THR A 32 -1.89 1.71 7.25
N VAL A 33 -2.53 2.15 6.16
CA VAL A 33 -2.17 1.81 4.79
C VAL A 33 -2.09 3.09 3.97
N GLY A 34 -1.19 3.14 2.99
CA GLY A 34 -1.12 4.26 2.04
C GLY A 34 -2.50 4.48 1.41
N ARG A 35 -3.05 5.69 1.53
CA ARG A 35 -4.36 6.02 0.96
C ARG A 35 -4.23 6.19 -0.55
N GLY A 36 -5.00 5.41 -1.31
CA GLY A 36 -5.06 5.53 -2.77
C GLY A 36 -4.87 4.18 -3.45
N GLU A 37 -4.33 4.21 -4.67
CA GLU A 37 -4.10 3.00 -5.45
C GLU A 37 -2.79 2.32 -5.06
N HIS A 38 -2.85 1.00 -4.90
CA HIS A 38 -1.73 0.08 -4.71
C HIS A 38 -1.57 -0.77 -5.97
N ALA A 39 -0.33 -0.98 -6.40
CA ALA A 39 -0.03 -2.00 -7.39
C ALA A 39 0.09 -3.33 -6.67
N VAL A 40 -0.77 -4.28 -7.01
CA VAL A 40 -0.80 -5.61 -6.38
C VAL A 40 -0.33 -6.64 -7.36
N ARG A 41 0.62 -7.48 -6.95
CA ARG A 41 1.05 -8.67 -7.69
C ARG A 41 0.46 -9.91 -7.04
N TYR A 42 0.00 -10.83 -7.89
CA TYR A 42 -0.58 -12.11 -7.48
C TYR A 42 0.32 -13.27 -7.88
N THR A 43 0.60 -14.12 -6.90
CA THR A 43 1.27 -15.41 -7.11
C THR A 43 0.25 -16.50 -6.88
N LEU A 44 -0.03 -17.30 -7.92
CA LEU A 44 -1.02 -18.38 -7.85
C LEU A 44 -0.57 -19.44 -6.82
N VAL A 45 -1.44 -19.74 -5.87
CA VAL A 45 -1.27 -20.84 -4.89
C VAL A 45 -2.01 -22.08 -5.38
N GLY A 46 -3.23 -21.92 -5.89
CA GLY A 46 -4.03 -23.02 -6.42
C GLY A 46 -5.24 -22.54 -7.23
N GLY A 47 -5.81 -23.44 -8.03
CA GLY A 47 -6.94 -23.15 -8.91
C GLY A 47 -6.60 -23.30 -10.39
N THR A 48 -7.62 -23.22 -11.24
CA THR A 48 -7.51 -23.43 -12.70
C THR A 48 -8.39 -22.46 -13.48
N GLY A 49 -8.23 -22.43 -14.80
CA GLY A 49 -9.07 -21.62 -15.70
C GLY A 49 -8.72 -20.12 -15.66
N ALA A 50 -9.68 -19.29 -16.08
CA ALA A 50 -9.50 -17.83 -16.15
C ALA A 50 -9.15 -17.21 -14.79
N CYS A 51 -9.73 -17.74 -13.71
CA CYS A 51 -9.45 -17.30 -12.35
C CYS A 51 -7.99 -17.48 -11.95
N ALA A 52 -7.24 -18.40 -12.56
CA ALA A 52 -5.83 -18.68 -12.27
C ALA A 52 -4.84 -17.82 -13.09
N ALA A 53 -5.34 -16.91 -13.94
CA ALA A 53 -4.54 -16.08 -14.83
C ALA A 53 -4.24 -14.68 -14.27
N LYS A 54 -4.65 -14.37 -13.04
CA LYS A 54 -4.46 -13.05 -12.43
C LYS A 54 -2.97 -12.83 -12.12
N ARG A 55 -2.40 -11.73 -12.62
CA ARG A 55 -0.97 -11.41 -12.44
C ARG A 55 -0.74 -10.16 -11.62
N ALA A 56 -1.40 -9.07 -11.99
CA ALA A 56 -1.35 -7.83 -11.24
C ALA A 56 -2.64 -7.02 -11.42
N GLU A 57 -2.89 -6.09 -10.50
CA GLU A 57 -3.93 -5.06 -10.68
C GLU A 57 -3.67 -3.82 -9.83
N LYS A 58 -4.48 -2.79 -10.06
CA LYS A 58 -4.64 -1.68 -9.11
C LYS A 58 -5.68 -2.04 -8.06
N LEU A 59 -5.34 -1.85 -6.80
CA LEU A 59 -6.24 -2.00 -5.66
C LEU A 59 -6.35 -0.66 -4.93
N GLY A 60 -7.56 -0.11 -4.81
CA GLY A 60 -7.79 1.01 -3.91
C GLY A 60 -7.67 0.55 -2.46
N ALA A 61 -6.88 1.24 -1.64
CA ALA A 61 -6.80 0.98 -0.21
C ALA A 61 -7.02 2.27 0.59
N GLN A 62 -7.75 2.13 1.70
CA GLN A 62 -8.03 3.23 2.60
C GLN A 62 -8.19 2.73 4.02
N ILE A 63 -7.76 3.56 4.98
CA ILE A 63 -8.13 3.39 6.38
C ILE A 63 -9.24 4.35 6.79
N PHE A 64 -10.08 3.89 7.71
CA PHE A 64 -10.96 4.76 8.50
C PHE A 64 -10.64 4.57 9.97
N ARG A 65 -10.57 5.69 10.68
CA ARG A 65 -10.28 5.71 12.11
C ARG A 65 -11.22 6.70 12.80
N THR A 66 -11.58 6.37 14.02
CA THR A 66 -12.25 7.30 14.94
C THR A 66 -11.21 7.76 15.95
N PRO A 67 -10.66 8.97 15.83
CA PRO A 67 -9.62 9.43 16.75
C PRO A 67 -10.07 9.36 18.21
N GLY A 68 -9.27 8.72 19.07
CA GLY A 68 -9.54 8.64 20.50
C GLY A 68 -10.60 7.63 20.93
N SER A 69 -11.11 6.77 20.03
CA SER A 69 -12.06 5.71 20.43
C SER A 69 -11.40 4.53 21.14
N GLY A 70 -10.08 4.34 20.97
CA GLY A 70 -9.38 3.13 21.40
C GLY A 70 -9.74 1.89 20.58
N GLU A 71 -10.53 2.05 19.51
CA GLU A 71 -10.87 0.98 18.59
C GLU A 71 -9.83 0.88 17.48
N PRO A 72 -9.45 -0.33 17.06
CA PRO A 72 -8.58 -0.51 15.91
C PRO A 72 -9.17 0.14 14.64
N PRO A 73 -8.34 0.75 13.78
CA PRO A 73 -8.81 1.30 12.53
C PRO A 73 -9.41 0.21 11.63
N SER A 74 -10.29 0.60 10.70
CA SER A 74 -10.76 -0.30 9.65
C SER A 74 -9.93 -0.14 8.38
N LEU A 75 -9.72 -1.26 7.69
CA LEU A 75 -9.09 -1.34 6.38
C LEU A 75 -10.18 -1.59 5.33
N VAL A 76 -10.12 -0.82 4.24
CA VAL A 76 -10.99 -0.99 3.08
C VAL A 76 -10.15 -1.23 1.85
N PHE A 77 -10.46 -2.33 1.15
CA PHE A 77 -9.93 -2.66 -0.17
C PHE A 77 -11.02 -2.52 -1.23
N LYS A 78 -10.68 -1.89 -2.36
CA LYS A 78 -11.55 -1.69 -3.52
C LYS A 78 -10.85 -2.22 -4.77
N PRO A 79 -11.09 -3.48 -5.19
CA PRO A 79 -10.47 -4.06 -6.39
C PRO A 79 -10.78 -3.25 -7.65
N GLY A 80 -9.77 -3.05 -8.50
CA GLY A 80 -9.89 -2.24 -9.73
C GLY A 80 -11.05 -2.62 -10.65
N PRO A 81 -11.28 -3.92 -10.94
CA PRO A 81 -12.42 -4.35 -11.75
C PRO A 81 -13.78 -4.00 -11.11
N LEU A 82 -13.90 -4.10 -9.79
CA LEU A 82 -15.12 -3.74 -9.07
C LEU A 82 -15.30 -2.21 -9.00
N ALA A 83 -14.20 -1.45 -8.85
CA ALA A 83 -14.21 0.01 -8.92
C ALA A 83 -14.72 0.51 -10.28
N ALA A 84 -14.30 -0.10 -11.38
CA ALA A 84 -14.79 0.22 -12.73
C ALA A 84 -16.26 -0.16 -12.96
N ASN A 85 -16.83 -0.99 -12.08
CA ASN A 85 -18.23 -1.41 -12.09
C ASN A 85 -19.10 -0.64 -11.08
N GLU A 86 -18.55 0.35 -10.37
CA GLU A 86 -19.26 1.07 -9.32
C GLU A 86 -20.58 1.70 -9.82
N GLY A 87 -21.65 1.46 -9.06
CA GLY A 87 -23.01 1.92 -9.38
C GLY A 87 -23.78 1.05 -10.38
N LYS A 88 -23.16 0.03 -11.00
CA LYS A 88 -23.82 -0.85 -11.98
C LYS A 88 -24.51 -2.07 -11.34
N ASP A 89 -24.01 -2.52 -10.19
CA ASP A 89 -24.63 -3.55 -9.36
C ASP A 89 -24.72 -3.06 -7.90
N PRO A 90 -25.75 -2.25 -7.56
CA PRO A 90 -25.87 -1.65 -6.24
C PRO A 90 -26.27 -2.65 -5.14
N ALA A 91 -26.67 -3.88 -5.52
CA ALA A 91 -27.06 -4.91 -4.56
C ALA A 91 -25.85 -5.58 -3.91
N HIS A 92 -24.67 -5.50 -4.52
CA HIS A 92 -23.45 -6.12 -4.03
C HIS A 92 -22.36 -5.06 -3.75
N PRO A 93 -21.49 -5.28 -2.76
CA PRO A 93 -20.49 -4.28 -2.37
C PRO A 93 -19.25 -4.30 -3.29
N VAL A 94 -18.84 -3.12 -3.77
CA VAL A 94 -17.56 -2.95 -4.52
C VAL A 94 -16.31 -2.98 -3.64
N THR A 95 -16.49 -2.94 -2.31
CA THR A 95 -15.42 -2.84 -1.31
C THR A 95 -15.45 -4.00 -0.32
N ALA A 96 -14.27 -4.44 0.07
CA ALA A 96 -14.04 -5.37 1.16
C ALA A 96 -13.56 -4.58 2.39
N THR A 97 -14.19 -4.80 3.56
CA THR A 97 -13.90 -4.05 4.79
C THR A 97 -13.61 -4.99 5.94
N GLY A 98 -12.60 -4.67 6.75
CA GLY A 98 -12.28 -5.38 7.98
C GLY A 98 -11.54 -4.48 8.96
N PHE A 99 -11.08 -5.04 10.07
CA PHE A 99 -10.47 -4.29 11.16
C PHE A 99 -9.06 -4.78 11.45
N PHE A 100 -8.17 -3.85 11.75
CA PHE A 100 -6.89 -4.21 12.34
C PHE A 100 -7.11 -4.91 13.68
N THR A 101 -6.23 -5.84 14.05
CA THR A 101 -6.32 -6.53 15.35
C THR A 101 -6.03 -5.58 16.52
N ARG A 102 -5.24 -4.53 16.26
CA ARG A 102 -4.73 -3.56 17.24
C ARG A 102 -4.65 -2.17 16.62
N GLU A 103 -4.58 -1.15 17.47
CA GLU A 103 -4.37 0.25 17.05
C GLU A 103 -2.94 0.51 16.56
N TYR A 104 -1.95 -0.18 17.14
CA TYR A 104 -0.53 -0.03 16.84
C TYR A 104 0.08 -1.35 16.30
N PRO A 105 1.18 -1.27 15.52
CA PRO A 105 1.90 -2.44 15.05
C PRO A 105 2.37 -3.34 16.19
N SER A 106 2.65 -4.61 15.86
CA SER A 106 3.39 -5.51 16.75
C SER A 106 4.84 -5.06 16.96
N ASP A 107 5.58 -5.75 17.83
CA ASP A 107 7.03 -5.56 18.02
C ASP A 107 7.84 -5.92 16.76
N GLU A 108 7.25 -6.69 15.83
CA GLU A 108 7.80 -6.97 14.49
C GLU A 108 7.45 -5.85 13.48
N GLU A 109 6.86 -4.75 13.94
CA GLU A 109 6.36 -3.65 13.13
C GLU A 109 5.28 -4.07 12.11
N ILE A 110 4.41 -5.00 12.48
CA ILE A 110 3.35 -5.54 11.59
C ILE A 110 1.96 -5.18 12.10
N CYS A 111 1.14 -4.69 11.17
CA CYS A 111 -0.28 -4.44 11.38
C CYS A 111 -1.10 -5.51 10.68
N GLU A 112 -1.88 -6.27 11.46
CA GLU A 112 -2.60 -7.43 10.96
C GLU A 112 -4.09 -7.13 10.79
N VAL A 113 -4.66 -7.58 9.67
CA VAL A 113 -6.12 -7.65 9.46
C VAL A 113 -6.45 -9.10 9.13
N PRO A 114 -7.17 -9.84 10.00
CA PRO A 114 -7.37 -11.28 9.82
C PRO A 114 -8.17 -11.61 8.55
N THR A 115 -9.23 -10.85 8.30
CA THR A 115 -10.15 -11.04 7.18
C THR A 115 -10.85 -9.74 6.84
N LEU A 116 -11.27 -9.62 5.57
CA LEU A 116 -12.20 -8.58 5.12
C LEU A 116 -13.53 -9.22 4.74
N SER A 117 -14.61 -8.42 4.76
CA SER A 117 -15.87 -8.79 4.13
C SER A 117 -15.68 -9.08 2.64
N GLU A 118 -16.55 -9.88 2.05
CA GLU A 118 -16.54 -10.11 0.60
C GLU A 118 -16.80 -8.81 -0.17
N ALA A 119 -15.98 -8.55 -1.20
CA ALA A 119 -16.31 -7.60 -2.26
C ALA A 119 -16.81 -8.39 -3.47
N ARG A 120 -17.97 -8.02 -4.00
CA ARG A 120 -18.66 -8.76 -5.06
C ARG A 120 -19.40 -7.82 -6.01
N GLN A 121 -19.35 -8.13 -7.29
CA GLN A 121 -20.20 -7.49 -8.31
C GLN A 121 -20.59 -8.48 -9.38
N LEU A 122 -21.80 -8.29 -9.92
CA LEU A 122 -22.19 -8.76 -11.24
C LEU A 122 -21.61 -7.78 -12.29
N VAL A 123 -20.60 -8.24 -13.02
CA VAL A 123 -19.87 -7.44 -14.01
C VAL A 123 -20.35 -7.80 -15.42
N ALA A 124 -20.94 -6.83 -16.12
CA ALA A 124 -21.40 -7.05 -17.50
C ALA A 124 -20.23 -7.38 -18.44
N ARG A 125 -20.40 -8.43 -19.26
CA ARG A 125 -19.45 -8.79 -20.33
C ARG A 125 -20.02 -8.42 -21.69
N ALA A 126 -19.14 -8.19 -22.66
CA ALA A 126 -19.52 -7.84 -24.03
C ALA A 126 -20.38 -8.92 -24.72
N ASN A 127 -20.31 -10.18 -24.26
CA ASN A 127 -21.08 -11.32 -24.76
C ASN A 127 -22.45 -11.50 -24.06
N GLY A 128 -22.87 -10.56 -23.21
CA GLY A 128 -24.23 -10.47 -22.69
C GLY A 128 -24.35 -10.75 -21.19
N ALA A 129 -24.25 -12.01 -20.78
CA ALA A 129 -24.51 -12.40 -19.39
C ALA A 129 -23.50 -11.74 -18.43
N PRO A 130 -23.95 -11.13 -17.32
CA PRO A 130 -23.04 -10.62 -16.31
C PRO A 130 -22.35 -11.78 -15.61
N VAL A 131 -21.08 -11.57 -15.28
CA VAL A 131 -20.26 -12.55 -14.56
C VAL A 131 -20.16 -12.17 -13.10
N ASP A 132 -20.24 -13.16 -12.21
CA ASP A 132 -20.16 -12.95 -10.78
C ASP A 132 -18.70 -12.93 -10.32
N VAL A 133 -18.19 -11.73 -10.00
CA VAL A 133 -16.80 -11.51 -9.61
C VAL A 133 -16.72 -11.29 -8.10
N ARG A 134 -15.89 -12.09 -7.41
CA ARG A 134 -15.78 -12.09 -5.95
C ARG A 134 -14.33 -12.03 -5.48
N TYR A 135 -14.09 -11.24 -4.44
CA TYR A 135 -12.83 -11.13 -3.73
C TYR A 135 -13.05 -11.39 -2.25
N GLN A 136 -12.33 -12.39 -1.72
CA GLN A 136 -12.30 -12.69 -0.29
C GLN A 136 -10.85 -12.65 0.18
N TRP A 137 -10.54 -11.66 1.03
CA TRP A 137 -9.19 -11.39 1.52
C TRP A 137 -9.01 -11.91 2.94
N SER A 138 -7.85 -12.48 3.22
CA SER A 138 -7.47 -12.94 4.56
C SER A 138 -5.97 -12.76 4.81
N ASN A 139 -5.56 -12.91 6.06
CA ASN A 139 -4.15 -12.90 6.48
C ASN A 139 -3.39 -11.66 5.99
N ILE A 140 -4.02 -10.50 6.07
CA ILE A 140 -3.41 -9.26 5.60
C ILE A 140 -2.39 -8.81 6.64
N ARG A 141 -1.14 -8.61 6.21
CA ARG A 141 -0.04 -8.10 7.02
C ARG A 141 0.50 -6.85 6.35
N VAL A 142 0.37 -5.72 7.03
CA VAL A 142 0.76 -4.39 6.52
C VAL A 142 1.99 -3.91 7.28
N GLN A 143 2.95 -3.34 6.55
CA GLN A 143 4.14 -2.74 7.15
C GLN A 143 3.77 -1.57 8.06
N GLY A 144 4.16 -1.66 9.33
CA GLY A 144 3.83 -0.69 10.39
C GLY A 144 5.00 0.18 10.86
N SER A 145 6.22 -0.02 10.34
CA SER A 145 7.40 0.78 10.72
C SER A 145 7.20 2.27 10.49
N SER A 146 7.88 3.10 11.28
CA SER A 146 7.94 4.56 11.09
C SER A 146 8.61 4.99 9.78
N ALA A 147 9.52 4.18 9.23
CA ALA A 147 10.25 4.50 8.02
C ALA A 147 9.35 4.50 6.76
N ILE A 148 8.51 3.48 6.61
CA ILE A 148 7.68 3.25 5.41
C ILE A 148 6.27 2.74 5.78
N PRO A 149 5.49 3.48 6.58
CA PRO A 149 4.23 3.00 7.14
C PRO A 149 3.18 2.79 6.06
N GLY A 150 2.64 1.58 6.00
CA GLY A 150 1.51 1.23 5.13
C GLY A 150 1.85 1.19 3.63
N THR A 151 3.13 1.22 3.25
CA THR A 151 3.53 1.25 1.83
C THR A 151 3.59 -0.12 1.18
N GLN A 152 3.76 -1.17 1.99
CA GLN A 152 3.86 -2.56 1.54
C GLN A 152 2.99 -3.46 2.41
N TRP A 153 2.40 -4.49 1.80
CA TRP A 153 1.61 -5.49 2.52
C TRP A 153 1.56 -6.82 1.77
N THR A 154 1.24 -7.87 2.51
CA THR A 154 0.89 -9.19 1.96
C THR A 154 -0.54 -9.55 2.35
N ALA A 155 -1.19 -10.40 1.56
CA ALA A 155 -2.47 -11.00 1.90
C ALA A 155 -2.66 -12.32 1.16
N ASP A 156 -3.60 -13.13 1.63
CA ASP A 156 -4.17 -14.22 0.85
C ASP A 156 -5.46 -13.72 0.20
N LEU A 157 -5.69 -14.13 -1.06
CA LEU A 157 -6.90 -13.83 -1.82
C LEU A 157 -7.51 -15.11 -2.35
N THR A 158 -8.77 -15.35 -2.04
CA THR A 158 -9.64 -16.24 -2.83
C THR A 158 -10.40 -15.38 -3.83
N TYR A 159 -10.13 -15.61 -5.12
CA TYR A 159 -10.77 -14.94 -6.24
C TYR A 159 -11.69 -15.91 -6.98
N SER A 160 -12.92 -15.49 -7.24
CA SER A 160 -13.87 -16.24 -8.05
C SER A 160 -14.44 -15.38 -9.16
N GLU A 161 -14.65 -16.00 -10.31
CA GLU A 161 -15.32 -15.43 -11.47
C GLU A 161 -16.20 -16.54 -12.05
N ASP A 162 -17.52 -16.39 -11.92
CA ASP A 162 -18.51 -17.43 -12.24
C ASP A 162 -18.21 -18.78 -11.57
N ASP A 163 -17.87 -19.80 -12.37
CA ASP A 163 -17.67 -21.18 -11.94
C ASP A 163 -16.20 -21.51 -11.65
N CYS A 164 -15.27 -20.58 -11.89
CA CYS A 164 -13.89 -20.75 -11.51
C CYS A 164 -13.57 -20.12 -10.15
N THR A 165 -12.59 -20.68 -9.46
CA THR A 165 -12.03 -20.13 -8.23
C THR A 165 -10.53 -20.41 -8.19
N ALA A 166 -9.76 -19.43 -7.72
CA ALA A 166 -8.33 -19.54 -7.52
C ALA A 166 -7.90 -18.83 -6.25
N THR A 167 -6.86 -19.36 -5.62
CA THR A 167 -6.23 -18.79 -4.43
C THR A 167 -4.87 -18.21 -4.79
N TYR A 168 -4.57 -17.07 -4.19
CA TYR A 168 -3.38 -16.28 -4.48
C TYR A 168 -2.73 -15.79 -3.20
N GLN A 169 -1.40 -15.73 -3.24
CA GLN A 169 -0.66 -14.83 -2.38
C GLN A 169 -0.55 -13.47 -3.11
N ALA A 170 -1.05 -12.43 -2.46
CA ALA A 170 -1.02 -11.07 -2.94
C ALA A 170 0.08 -10.26 -2.24
N VAL A 171 0.77 -9.42 -3.01
CA VAL A 171 1.76 -8.48 -2.51
C VAL A 171 1.43 -7.10 -3.06
N GLY A 172 1.15 -6.15 -2.17
CA GLY A 172 0.79 -4.78 -2.54
C GLY A 172 1.92 -3.78 -2.33
N LEU A 173 1.99 -2.79 -3.21
CA LEU A 173 2.93 -1.68 -3.18
C LEU A 173 2.21 -0.35 -3.42
N PHE A 174 2.44 0.61 -2.53
CA PHE A 174 1.98 1.98 -2.67
C PHE A 174 3.14 2.93 -3.00
N PRO A 175 2.93 3.94 -3.85
CA PRO A 175 1.74 4.15 -4.70
C PRO A 175 1.77 3.25 -5.95
N ALA A 176 0.60 2.97 -6.53
CA ALA A 176 0.51 2.34 -7.84
C ALA A 176 1.07 3.28 -8.92
N LEU A 177 2.21 2.91 -9.51
CA LEU A 177 2.80 3.62 -10.65
C LEU A 177 2.73 2.76 -11.89
N LYS A 178 2.50 3.40 -13.04
CA LYS A 178 2.68 2.75 -14.33
C LYS A 178 4.09 2.96 -14.84
N CYS A 179 4.71 1.91 -15.36
CA CYS A 179 5.97 1.96 -16.09
C CYS A 179 5.74 2.24 -17.58
N GLU A 180 5.05 3.35 -17.85
CA GLU A 180 4.70 3.82 -19.18
C GLU A 180 5.28 5.22 -19.41
N ARG A 181 5.83 5.47 -20.60
CA ARG A 181 6.18 6.81 -21.08
C ARG A 181 5.49 7.10 -22.41
N THR A 182 5.27 8.38 -22.67
CA THR A 182 4.77 8.84 -23.97
C THR A 182 5.94 9.19 -24.87
N GLU A 183 5.96 8.59 -26.07
CA GLU A 183 6.88 8.92 -27.15
C GLU A 183 6.10 9.47 -28.35
N VAL A 184 6.75 10.32 -29.15
CA VAL A 184 6.18 10.75 -30.43
C VAL A 184 6.71 9.83 -31.55
N ARG A 185 5.82 9.11 -32.22
CA ARG A 185 6.14 8.26 -33.39
C ARG A 185 5.26 8.69 -34.55
N ASN A 186 5.88 9.06 -35.68
CA ASN A 186 5.18 9.56 -36.87
C ASN A 186 4.19 10.71 -36.57
N GLY A 187 4.57 11.62 -35.66
CA GLY A 187 3.71 12.75 -35.25
C GLY A 187 2.56 12.38 -34.30
N GLN A 188 2.48 11.14 -33.82
CA GLN A 188 1.47 10.68 -32.87
C GLN A 188 2.08 10.31 -31.52
N ASN A 189 1.37 10.63 -30.44
CA ASN A 189 1.73 10.19 -29.10
C ASN A 189 1.43 8.69 -28.95
N VAL A 190 2.45 7.92 -28.66
CA VAL A 190 2.39 6.48 -28.42
C VAL A 190 2.86 6.20 -26.99
N VAL A 191 2.05 5.46 -26.23
CA VAL A 191 2.44 4.98 -24.91
C VAL A 191 3.33 3.75 -25.09
N VAL A 192 4.53 3.79 -24.52
CA VAL A 192 5.48 2.68 -24.55
C VAL A 192 5.86 2.28 -23.13
N ARG A 193 6.12 0.99 -22.92
CA ARG A 193 6.60 0.46 -21.65
C ARG A 193 8.04 0.92 -21.43
N ASP A 194 8.32 1.47 -20.25
CA ASP A 194 9.65 1.87 -19.80
C ASP A 194 9.90 1.34 -18.37
N PRO A 195 10.51 0.16 -18.23
CA PRO A 195 10.78 -0.45 -16.93
C PRO A 195 11.67 0.40 -16.01
N ALA A 196 12.48 1.31 -16.57
CA ALA A 196 13.34 2.17 -15.76
C ALA A 196 12.51 3.11 -14.86
N ILE A 197 11.25 3.36 -15.20
CA ILE A 197 10.35 4.17 -14.37
C ILE A 197 10.20 3.61 -12.95
N CYS A 198 10.20 2.28 -12.78
CA CYS A 198 10.00 1.68 -11.45
C CYS A 198 11.22 1.87 -10.53
N ALA A 199 12.41 2.03 -11.09
CA ALA A 199 13.67 2.13 -10.33
C ALA A 199 14.16 3.57 -10.11
N LEU A 200 13.54 4.57 -10.76
CA LEU A 200 14.04 5.95 -10.75
C LEU A 200 13.25 6.82 -9.76
N PRO A 201 13.92 7.52 -8.82
CA PRO A 201 13.26 8.52 -8.01
C PRO A 201 12.75 9.67 -8.88
N ARG A 202 11.51 10.11 -8.68
CA ARG A 202 10.90 11.22 -9.41
C ARG A 202 10.27 12.24 -8.45
N PRO A 203 10.27 13.53 -8.81
CA PRO A 203 9.46 14.52 -8.12
C PRO A 203 7.99 14.05 -8.07
N SER A 204 7.36 14.21 -6.90
CA SER A 204 5.94 13.99 -6.61
C SER A 204 5.34 12.58 -6.78
N LEU A 205 6.05 11.61 -7.36
CA LEU A 205 5.61 10.21 -7.49
C LEU A 205 6.83 9.28 -7.47
N SER A 206 7.28 8.89 -6.28
CA SER A 206 8.38 7.94 -6.15
C SER A 206 7.99 6.75 -5.28
N ILE A 207 8.31 5.57 -5.79
CA ILE A 207 8.52 4.39 -4.97
C ILE A 207 9.90 4.55 -4.35
N ASP A 208 10.08 4.11 -3.10
CA ASP A 208 11.39 4.09 -2.48
C ASP A 208 12.36 3.28 -3.36
N PRO A 209 13.49 3.88 -3.82
CA PRO A 209 14.45 3.20 -4.67
C PRO A 209 15.09 1.95 -4.04
N ALA A 210 14.99 1.78 -2.72
CA ALA A 210 15.44 0.58 -2.03
C ALA A 210 14.51 -0.63 -2.25
N PHE A 211 13.28 -0.41 -2.75
CA PHE A 211 12.35 -1.50 -2.96
C PHE A 211 12.68 -2.26 -4.25
N PRO A 212 12.81 -3.60 -4.21
CA PRO A 212 13.00 -4.39 -5.40
C PRO A 212 11.70 -4.36 -6.20
N THR A 213 11.69 -3.61 -7.31
CA THR A 213 10.50 -3.47 -8.15
C THR A 213 10.78 -3.92 -9.58
N LEU A 214 9.73 -4.44 -10.22
CA LEU A 214 9.70 -4.73 -11.64
C LEU A 214 8.48 -4.13 -12.29
N CYS A 215 8.56 -3.93 -13.60
CA CYS A 215 7.45 -3.51 -14.42
C CYS A 215 6.66 -4.75 -14.87
N ASP A 216 5.45 -4.96 -14.37
CA ASP A 216 4.59 -6.08 -14.79
C ASP A 216 4.23 -5.96 -16.28
N GLU A 217 4.38 -7.05 -17.04
CA GLU A 217 4.19 -7.02 -18.49
C GLU A 217 2.72 -7.01 -18.91
N THR A 218 1.82 -7.46 -18.03
CA THR A 218 0.39 -7.56 -18.35
C THR A 218 -0.37 -6.27 -18.09
N THR A 219 0.08 -5.50 -17.10
CA THR A 219 -0.60 -4.30 -16.61
C THR A 219 0.23 -3.02 -16.72
N ASN A 220 1.53 -3.14 -17.06
CA ASN A 220 2.51 -2.06 -16.98
C ASN A 220 2.53 -1.38 -15.60
N LEU A 221 2.25 -2.12 -14.52
CA LEU A 221 2.35 -1.61 -13.15
C LEU A 221 3.74 -1.89 -12.58
N CYS A 222 4.28 -0.93 -11.84
CA CYS A 222 5.43 -1.15 -10.98
C CYS A 222 4.99 -1.94 -9.75
N VAL A 223 5.40 -3.20 -9.66
CA VAL A 223 5.07 -4.12 -8.57
C VAL A 223 6.34 -4.54 -7.83
N LEU A 224 6.20 -5.00 -6.59
CA LEU A 224 7.32 -5.59 -5.85
C LEU A 224 7.78 -6.89 -6.51
N ASP A 225 9.10 -7.04 -6.66
CA ASP A 225 9.73 -8.27 -7.07
C ASP A 225 10.09 -9.15 -5.86
N GLY A 226 9.09 -9.88 -5.40
CA GLY A 226 9.20 -10.86 -4.32
C GLY A 226 8.19 -10.59 -3.22
N GLN A 227 8.51 -11.10 -2.03
CA GLN A 227 7.86 -10.69 -0.80
C GLN A 227 8.37 -9.30 -0.39
N PRO A 228 7.54 -8.47 0.27
CA PRO A 228 7.96 -7.22 0.88
C PRO A 228 9.23 -7.44 1.71
N PRO A 229 10.35 -6.74 1.42
CA PRO A 229 11.57 -6.88 2.21
C PRO A 229 11.33 -6.63 3.70
N SER A 230 10.38 -5.76 4.01
CA SER A 230 10.02 -5.37 5.37
C SER A 230 9.18 -6.41 6.13
N LEU A 231 8.61 -7.40 5.43
CA LEU A 231 7.75 -8.45 6.02
C LEU A 231 8.39 -9.84 5.94
N LYS A 232 9.67 -9.93 5.56
CA LYS A 232 10.46 -11.15 5.66
C LYS A 232 10.82 -11.38 7.14
N PRO A 233 10.67 -12.61 7.65
CA PRO A 233 11.08 -12.95 9.02
C PRO A 233 12.61 -12.87 9.20
#